data_AF-A0A8H5C7Q8-F1
#
_entry.id   AF-A0A8H5C7Q8-F1
#
_cell.length_a   1.000
_cell.length_b   1.000
_cell.length_c   1.000
_cell.angle_alpha   90.00
_cell.angle_beta   90.00
_cell.angle_gamma   90.00
#
_symmetry.space_group_name_H-M   'P 1'
#
loop_
_entity.id
_entity.type
_entity.pdbx_description
1 polymer ?
#
loop_
_entity_poly.entity_id
_entity_poly.type
_entity_poly.pdbx_seq_one_letter_code
_entity_poly.pdbx_strand_id
1 'polypeptide(L)'
;MNTQYHHYIPQFILRRFVPVEQGAPKDAQAKTSKQRKKESWKAKMKGLPDPQSIPVFDMASRTMYLSPIDRSYGLHGFYEDTLYAPNPEHLEKKLSFLEGEAAKVIVDLHNAIEKPTFTLPRSDLNILRKFIFVMHYRSHAIDATYFQEDHPRNAPVREWIRRMKKEKGFTTDKQIWLDGLRYYLDTKPVDIVAHAKECSEHRRVSHGEIDPNTPSDLWYAIAYENFHNNYFTGIWRANEKSEYVLGHNSYGLWEGTLVGAPKLFLIYVISPQITIVLKHNDSKKFASFGTKKVENSTFSDHPLEPPGPTMYHRPPPVFRDPSASQQQKYDALQSYLQTSDAALDRFTFPINKLSVNETYLVNQIVLENLHGDGSLVFSSKTSMLATAQRYGSDEGPFLKRNRLAIAALARYLSDPNSPPPIHGGPSPGSSASAEQPTADSSTHIRSRFLLKRELLKERGVHLPETEEAFDDILIDILDGSIEFANDYERAQYIVRLLESVRYHPFFRQLDARVKRSFKFIEVMRAMLPAETRQTSEYRTPGQSLQLVESLSKDDGDHLLRLVGLHMEPWDRDWSTQESDKPKDPCQSMLDHVTAVSYLMMLIGIDPVLASSICNSVVFIEAKGGNPRPRN
;
A
#
# COMPACT_ATOMS: atom_id res chain seq x y z
N MET A 1 24.73 -2.23 -29.93
CA MET A 1 24.01 -0.96 -29.71
C MET A 1 24.22 -0.56 -28.26
N ASN A 2 24.62 0.68 -27.97
CA ASN A 2 24.77 1.14 -26.58
C ASN A 2 23.39 1.50 -26.04
N THR A 3 22.83 0.67 -25.17
CA THR A 3 21.55 0.92 -24.49
C THR A 3 21.70 2.08 -23.50
N GLN A 4 20.87 3.12 -23.63
CA GLN A 4 20.89 4.26 -22.71
C GLN A 4 20.58 3.84 -21.26
N TYR A 5 21.25 4.48 -20.31
CA TYR A 5 20.98 4.33 -18.88
C TYR A 5 19.81 5.23 -18.48
N HIS A 6 18.74 4.63 -17.95
CA HIS A 6 17.47 5.29 -17.65
C HIS A 6 17.21 5.31 -16.15
N HIS A 7 16.99 6.50 -15.59
CA HIS A 7 16.73 6.69 -14.17
C HIS A 7 15.26 6.41 -13.82
N TYR A 8 15.02 5.57 -12.80
CA TYR A 8 13.68 5.42 -12.22
C TYR A 8 13.47 6.32 -11.00
N ILE A 9 14.56 6.71 -10.30
CA ILE A 9 14.57 7.85 -9.38
C ILE A 9 15.24 9.05 -10.06
N PRO A 10 14.56 10.20 -10.22
CA PRO A 10 15.10 11.36 -10.90
C PRO A 10 16.37 11.85 -10.24
N GLN A 11 17.36 12.20 -11.05
CA GLN A 11 18.62 12.74 -10.56
C GLN A 11 18.44 14.03 -9.74
N PHE A 12 17.44 14.85 -10.04
CA PHE A 12 17.21 16.09 -9.28
C PHE A 12 16.76 15.82 -7.84
N ILE A 13 16.12 14.66 -7.57
CA ILE A 13 15.83 14.21 -6.22
C ILE A 13 17.11 13.71 -5.54
N LEU A 14 17.87 12.84 -6.21
CA LEU A 14 19.12 12.30 -5.67
C LEU A 14 20.12 13.41 -5.30
N ARG A 15 20.16 14.50 -6.06
CA ARG A 15 20.98 15.69 -5.75
C ARG A 15 20.67 16.31 -4.38
N ARG A 16 19.46 16.14 -3.85
CA ARG A 16 19.10 16.62 -2.51
C ARG A 16 19.72 15.79 -1.38
N PHE A 17 20.25 14.61 -1.69
CA PHE A 17 20.92 13.71 -0.75
C PHE A 17 22.45 13.77 -0.84
N VAL A 18 23.00 14.64 -1.69
CA VAL A 18 24.45 14.90 -1.69
C VAL A 18 24.81 15.54 -0.35
N PRO A 19 25.78 14.98 0.41
CA PRO A 19 26.18 15.52 1.69
C PRO A 19 26.64 16.97 1.55
N VAL A 20 26.07 17.86 2.36
CA VAL A 20 26.50 19.26 2.40
C VAL A 20 27.72 19.35 3.33
N GLU A 21 28.84 19.85 2.83
CA GLU A 21 30.02 20.12 3.66
C GLU A 21 29.66 21.10 4.79
N GLN A 22 30.03 20.77 6.03
CA GLN A 22 29.78 21.60 7.19
C GLN A 22 30.45 22.97 7.00
N GLY A 23 29.65 24.05 6.98
CA GLY A 23 30.12 25.43 6.79
C GLY A 23 29.93 26.00 5.38
N ALA A 24 29.42 25.21 4.42
CA ALA A 24 29.04 25.76 3.12
C ALA A 24 27.85 26.75 3.27
N PRO A 25 27.83 27.88 2.55
CA PRO A 25 26.71 28.81 2.59
C PRO A 25 25.39 28.09 2.26
N LYS A 26 24.34 28.36 3.04
CA LYS A 26 22.96 27.85 2.77
C LYS A 26 22.45 28.26 1.37
N ASP A 27 23.05 29.31 0.80
CA ASP A 27 22.79 29.85 -0.54
C ASP A 27 23.83 29.41 -1.58
N ALA A 28 24.46 28.24 -1.43
CA ALA A 28 25.26 27.65 -2.52
C ALA A 28 24.34 27.45 -3.73
N GLN A 29 24.27 28.48 -4.57
CA GLN A 29 23.36 28.64 -5.69
C GLN A 29 23.24 27.33 -6.45
N ALA A 30 22.01 26.97 -6.82
CA ALA A 30 21.73 25.83 -7.67
C ALA A 30 22.67 25.85 -8.89
N LYS A 31 23.75 25.06 -8.81
CA LYS A 31 24.81 25.08 -9.82
C LYS A 31 24.19 24.71 -11.17
N THR A 32 24.58 25.41 -12.22
CA THR A 32 24.13 25.06 -13.57
C THR A 32 24.67 23.69 -13.97
N SER A 33 24.00 23.02 -14.91
CA SER A 33 24.46 21.73 -15.46
C SER A 33 25.91 21.80 -15.96
N LYS A 34 26.28 22.91 -16.63
CA LYS A 34 27.64 23.14 -17.13
C LYS A 34 28.68 23.26 -16.00
N GLN A 35 28.36 23.96 -14.92
CA GLN A 35 29.25 24.09 -13.76
C GLN A 35 29.47 22.73 -13.10
N ARG A 36 28.41 21.95 -12.87
CA ARG A 36 28.52 20.60 -12.30
C ARG A 36 29.39 19.68 -13.14
N LYS A 37 29.18 19.67 -14.47
CA LYS A 37 29.99 18.87 -15.39
C LYS A 37 31.48 19.26 -15.35
N LYS A 38 31.77 20.57 -15.23
CA LYS A 38 33.13 21.07 -15.09
C LYS A 38 33.77 20.63 -13.77
N GLU A 39 33.01 20.63 -12.67
CA GLU A 39 33.49 20.19 -11.36
C GLU A 39 33.75 18.69 -11.30
N SER A 40 32.82 17.86 -11.79
CA SER A 40 33.01 16.41 -11.91
C SER A 40 34.22 16.08 -12.80
N TRP A 41 34.37 16.77 -13.93
CA TRP A 41 35.56 16.62 -14.78
C TRP A 41 36.86 17.00 -14.05
N LYS A 42 36.86 18.11 -13.31
CA LYS A 42 38.01 18.53 -12.49
C LYS A 42 38.32 17.52 -11.38
N ALA A 43 37.31 16.99 -10.70
CA ALA A 43 37.49 15.98 -9.65
C ALA A 43 38.11 14.71 -10.23
N LYS A 44 37.58 14.24 -11.37
CA LYS A 44 38.12 13.09 -12.11
C LYS A 44 39.58 13.30 -12.53
N MET A 45 39.93 14.49 -13.05
CA MET A 45 41.32 14.82 -13.40
C MET A 45 42.27 14.86 -12.18
N LYS A 46 41.73 15.10 -10.98
CA LYS A 46 42.49 15.12 -9.73
C LYS A 46 42.45 13.80 -8.95
N GLY A 47 41.78 12.76 -9.48
CA GLY A 47 41.56 11.50 -8.77
C GLY A 47 40.69 11.63 -7.52
N LEU A 48 39.91 12.71 -7.39
CA LEU A 48 39.00 12.95 -6.27
C LEU A 48 37.62 12.33 -6.55
N PRO A 49 36.87 11.94 -5.50
CA PRO A 49 35.48 11.51 -5.64
C PRO A 49 34.62 12.55 -6.37
N ASP A 50 33.64 12.09 -7.16
CA ASP A 50 32.73 13.01 -7.84
C ASP A 50 31.95 13.83 -6.79
N PRO A 51 31.97 15.18 -6.84
CA PRO A 51 31.19 16.05 -5.95
C PRO A 51 29.66 15.87 -6.11
N GLN A 52 29.20 15.07 -7.07
CA GLN A 52 27.81 14.64 -7.25
C GLN A 52 27.63 13.16 -6.88
N SER A 53 28.28 12.72 -5.79
CA SER A 53 28.09 11.38 -5.23
C SER A 53 27.20 11.42 -3.99
N ILE A 54 26.40 10.37 -3.83
CA ILE A 54 25.52 10.16 -2.67
C ILE A 54 26.01 8.96 -1.85
N PRO A 55 25.90 9.00 -0.51
CA PRO A 55 26.08 7.82 0.33
C PRO A 55 24.99 6.80 0.04
N VAL A 56 25.40 5.59 -0.32
CA VAL A 56 24.52 4.45 -0.54
C VAL A 56 24.92 3.34 0.43
N PHE A 57 23.95 2.79 1.14
CA PHE A 57 24.08 1.53 1.85
C PHE A 57 23.36 0.45 1.06
N ASP A 58 24.10 -0.60 0.70
CA ASP A 58 23.59 -1.76 -0.03
C ASP A 58 23.15 -2.84 0.95
N MET A 59 21.90 -3.29 0.86
CA MET A 59 21.30 -4.20 1.82
C MET A 59 21.87 -5.61 1.74
N ALA A 60 22.25 -6.06 0.53
CA ALA A 60 22.73 -7.43 0.29
C ALA A 60 24.16 -7.61 0.81
N SER A 61 25.06 -6.75 0.37
CA SER A 61 26.47 -6.74 0.79
C SER A 61 26.66 -6.19 2.20
N ARG A 62 25.70 -5.40 2.70
CA ARG A 62 25.77 -4.67 3.98
C ARG A 62 26.98 -3.72 4.01
N THR A 63 27.30 -3.13 2.87
CA THR A 63 28.41 -2.19 2.71
C THR A 63 27.90 -0.80 2.38
N MET A 64 28.72 0.20 2.69
CA MET A 64 28.46 1.60 2.36
C MET A 64 29.49 2.11 1.37
N TYR A 65 29.05 2.83 0.34
CA TYR A 65 29.94 3.45 -0.64
C TYR A 65 29.36 4.78 -1.13
N LEU A 66 30.19 5.57 -1.82
CA LEU A 66 29.75 6.77 -2.52
C LEU A 66 29.41 6.41 -3.96
N SER A 67 28.18 6.66 -4.37
CA SER A 67 27.70 6.37 -5.71
C SER A 67 27.47 7.66 -6.50
N PRO A 68 28.06 7.82 -7.70
CA PRO A 68 27.74 8.94 -8.60
C PRO A 68 26.25 8.95 -8.95
N ILE A 69 25.62 10.12 -8.94
CA ILE A 69 24.19 10.27 -9.23
C ILE A 69 23.81 9.76 -10.63
N ASP A 70 24.68 9.96 -11.62
CA ASP A 70 24.44 9.52 -13.00
C ASP A 70 24.45 7.99 -13.16
N ARG A 71 24.92 7.25 -12.15
CA ARG A 71 25.00 5.78 -12.11
C ARG A 71 24.18 5.15 -10.99
N SER A 72 23.34 5.93 -10.31
CA SER A 72 22.50 5.45 -9.22
C SER A 72 21.04 5.38 -9.65
N TYR A 73 20.30 4.38 -9.17
CA TYR A 73 18.84 4.24 -9.39
C TYR A 73 18.39 4.36 -10.84
N GLY A 74 19.08 3.63 -11.71
CA GLY A 74 18.71 3.49 -13.12
C GLY A 74 19.13 2.15 -13.67
N LEU A 75 18.63 1.84 -14.86
CA LEU A 75 18.90 0.59 -15.57
C LEU A 75 19.09 0.87 -17.05
N HIS A 76 19.95 0.07 -17.70
CA HIS A 76 20.12 0.15 -19.14
C HIS A 76 18.86 -0.37 -19.86
N GLY A 77 18.35 0.37 -20.83
CA GLY A 77 17.18 -0.05 -21.62
C GLY A 77 15.87 -0.13 -20.83
N PHE A 78 15.78 0.54 -19.67
CA PHE A 78 14.60 0.43 -18.81
C PHE A 78 13.30 0.81 -19.52
N TYR A 79 13.28 1.97 -20.17
CA TYR A 79 12.15 2.49 -20.94
C TYR A 79 12.26 2.24 -22.46
N GLU A 80 13.07 1.27 -22.88
CA GLU A 80 13.20 0.95 -24.30
C GLU A 80 11.90 0.33 -24.83
N ASP A 81 11.26 1.03 -25.77
CA ASP A 81 10.03 0.59 -26.42
C ASP A 81 10.32 0.17 -27.86
N THR A 82 10.53 -1.13 -28.05
CA THR A 82 10.84 -1.74 -29.35
C THR A 82 9.68 -1.67 -30.34
N LEU A 83 8.44 -1.49 -29.87
CA LEU A 83 7.27 -1.29 -30.74
C LEU A 83 7.26 0.11 -31.35
N TYR A 84 8.02 1.05 -30.80
CA TYR A 84 8.18 2.40 -31.33
C TYR A 84 9.53 2.56 -32.04
N ALA A 85 9.76 1.71 -33.06
CA ALA A 85 11.02 1.56 -33.79
C ALA A 85 11.70 2.87 -34.28
N PRO A 86 10.99 3.95 -34.67
CA PRO A 86 11.65 5.22 -35.05
C PRO A 86 12.40 5.90 -33.90
N ASN A 87 12.01 5.63 -32.65
CA ASN A 87 12.64 6.19 -31.46
C ASN A 87 12.34 5.32 -30.21
N PRO A 88 13.07 4.22 -30.00
CA PRO A 88 12.85 3.33 -28.85
C PRO A 88 13.01 4.03 -27.49
N GLU A 89 13.76 5.13 -27.43
CA GLU A 89 14.05 5.91 -26.22
C GLU A 89 13.08 7.11 -26.03
N HIS A 90 11.97 7.15 -26.77
CA HIS A 90 11.07 8.31 -26.77
C HIS A 90 10.47 8.64 -25.38
N LEU A 91 10.27 7.62 -24.53
CA LEU A 91 9.72 7.78 -23.18
C LEU A 91 10.67 8.53 -22.25
N GLU A 92 11.98 8.30 -22.35
CA GLU A 92 12.98 9.01 -21.54
C GLU A 92 12.93 10.52 -21.79
N LYS A 93 12.81 10.92 -23.07
CA LYS A 93 12.66 12.33 -23.43
C LYS A 93 11.39 12.93 -22.82
N LYS A 94 10.26 12.22 -22.86
CA LYS A 94 8.98 12.67 -22.29
C LYS A 94 9.04 12.75 -20.76
N LEU A 95 9.67 11.78 -20.11
CA LEU A 95 9.94 11.79 -18.67
C LEU A 95 10.78 13.00 -18.29
N SER A 96 11.85 13.31 -19.02
CA SER A 96 12.71 14.46 -18.74
C SER A 96 11.95 15.80 -18.74
N PHE A 97 10.92 15.93 -19.57
CA PHE A 97 10.06 17.12 -19.59
C PHE A 97 9.18 17.20 -18.34
N LEU A 98 8.49 16.12 -17.97
CA LEU A 98 7.68 16.06 -16.75
C LEU A 98 8.53 16.30 -15.49
N GLU A 99 9.71 15.67 -15.42
CA GLU A 99 10.67 15.85 -14.35
C GLU A 99 11.20 17.29 -14.27
N GLY A 100 11.47 17.91 -15.42
CA GLY A 100 11.90 19.31 -15.49
C GLY A 100 10.86 20.28 -14.94
N GLU A 101 9.58 20.08 -15.27
CA GLU A 101 8.49 20.90 -14.74
C GLU A 101 8.26 20.63 -13.24
N ALA A 102 8.24 19.37 -12.82
CA ALA A 102 8.08 19.01 -11.41
C ALA A 102 9.24 19.51 -10.53
N ALA A 103 10.47 19.51 -11.07
CA ALA A 103 11.65 20.02 -10.36
C ALA A 103 11.52 21.51 -10.03
N LYS A 104 10.88 22.32 -10.89
CA LYS A 104 10.61 23.74 -10.61
C LYS A 104 9.69 23.89 -9.38
N VAL A 105 8.57 23.16 -9.38
CA VAL A 105 7.61 23.18 -8.25
C VAL A 105 8.27 22.72 -6.95
N ILE A 106 9.11 21.67 -7.00
CA ILE A 106 9.83 21.16 -5.82
C ILE A 106 10.90 22.15 -5.34
N VAL A 107 11.58 22.88 -6.23
CA VAL A 107 12.48 23.97 -5.86
C VAL A 107 11.72 25.08 -5.15
N ASP A 108 10.56 25.48 -5.66
CA ASP A 108 9.73 26.50 -5.03
C ASP A 108 9.24 26.07 -3.64
N LEU A 109 8.88 24.78 -3.49
CA LEU A 109 8.53 24.21 -2.20
C LEU A 109 9.71 24.26 -1.21
N HIS A 110 10.91 23.91 -1.65
CA HIS A 110 12.12 24.04 -0.82
C HIS A 110 12.39 25.49 -0.41
N ASN A 111 12.21 26.45 -1.32
CA ASN A 111 12.37 27.87 -1.02
C ASN A 111 11.31 28.38 -0.02
N ALA A 112 10.16 27.72 0.04
CA ALA A 112 9.08 28.03 0.97
C ALA A 112 9.12 27.22 2.27
N ILE A 113 10.10 26.33 2.50
CA ILE A 113 10.06 25.32 3.58
C ILE A 113 10.08 25.90 4.99
N GLU A 114 10.59 27.14 5.14
CA GLU A 114 10.60 27.88 6.41
C GLU A 114 9.29 28.63 6.67
N LYS A 115 8.41 28.72 5.67
CA LYS A 115 7.07 29.32 5.82
C LYS A 115 6.11 28.27 6.39
N PRO A 116 5.03 28.70 7.08
CA PRO A 116 4.01 27.77 7.58
C PRO A 116 3.16 27.16 6.46
N THR A 117 3.13 27.80 5.28
CA THR A 117 2.29 27.38 4.15
C THR A 117 3.01 27.49 2.82
N PHE A 118 2.56 26.67 1.86
CA PHE A 118 2.99 26.68 0.48
C PHE A 118 1.78 26.85 -0.44
N THR A 119 1.80 27.88 -1.29
CA THR A 119 0.71 28.15 -2.23
C THR A 119 1.17 27.95 -3.66
N LEU A 120 0.46 27.13 -4.43
CA LEU A 120 0.74 26.89 -5.84
C LEU A 120 -0.54 26.97 -6.69
N PRO A 121 -0.43 27.36 -7.98
CA PRO A 121 -1.56 27.31 -8.90
C PRO A 121 -1.95 25.87 -9.24
N ARG A 122 -3.18 25.68 -9.75
CA ARG A 122 -3.71 24.37 -10.16
C ARG A 122 -2.85 23.72 -11.23
N SER A 123 -2.30 24.51 -12.17
CA SER A 123 -1.38 24.01 -13.20
C SER A 123 -0.22 23.24 -12.58
N ASP A 124 0.42 23.84 -11.56
CA ASP A 124 1.61 23.30 -10.92
C ASP A 124 1.24 22.13 -10.00
N LEU A 125 0.07 22.19 -9.35
CA LEU A 125 -0.45 21.08 -8.56
C LEU A 125 -0.74 19.87 -9.44
N ASN A 126 -1.30 20.08 -10.64
CA ASN A 126 -1.56 19.02 -11.60
C ASN A 126 -0.26 18.41 -12.14
N ILE A 127 0.78 19.22 -12.39
CA ILE A 127 2.12 18.75 -12.75
C ILE A 127 2.69 17.88 -11.61
N LEU A 128 2.63 18.37 -10.37
CA LEU A 128 3.14 17.66 -9.20
C LEU A 128 2.42 16.32 -9.00
N ARG A 129 1.08 16.31 -9.10
CA ARG A 129 0.25 15.09 -8.98
C ARG A 129 0.56 14.08 -10.08
N LYS A 130 0.70 14.54 -11.33
CA LYS A 130 1.09 13.67 -12.45
C LYS A 130 2.49 13.09 -12.24
N PHE A 131 3.43 13.92 -11.78
CA PHE A 131 4.79 13.49 -11.47
C PHE A 131 4.83 12.42 -10.37
N ILE A 132 4.18 12.62 -9.22
CA ILE A 132 4.20 11.62 -8.13
C ILE A 132 3.48 10.32 -8.52
N PHE A 133 2.42 10.39 -9.33
CA PHE A 133 1.76 9.21 -9.88
C PHE A 133 2.70 8.44 -10.81
N VAL A 134 3.33 9.11 -11.77
CA VAL A 134 4.28 8.49 -12.69
C VAL A 134 5.48 7.91 -11.94
N MET A 135 5.97 8.59 -10.89
CA MET A 135 7.03 8.07 -10.01
C MET A 135 6.65 6.75 -9.33
N HIS A 136 5.41 6.63 -8.87
CA HIS A 136 4.89 5.39 -8.31
C HIS A 136 4.77 4.30 -9.38
N TYR A 137 4.14 4.63 -10.51
CA TYR A 137 3.91 3.71 -11.62
C TYR A 137 5.21 3.16 -12.21
N ARG A 138 6.28 3.99 -12.27
CA ARG A 138 7.57 3.60 -12.85
C ARG A 138 8.57 2.98 -11.86
N SER A 139 8.15 2.75 -10.62
CA SER A 139 9.02 2.16 -9.60
C SER A 139 9.52 0.79 -10.04
N HIS A 140 10.84 0.58 -9.96
CA HIS A 140 11.48 -0.70 -10.30
C HIS A 140 10.98 -1.87 -9.43
N ALA A 141 10.45 -1.60 -8.23
CA ALA A 141 9.85 -2.65 -7.42
C ALA A 141 8.55 -3.23 -8.02
N ILE A 142 7.93 -2.52 -8.97
CA ILE A 142 6.60 -2.83 -9.48
C ILE A 142 6.64 -3.19 -10.98
N ASP A 143 7.61 -2.73 -11.76
CA ASP A 143 7.62 -2.89 -13.23
C ASP A 143 7.47 -4.36 -13.70
N ALA A 144 8.21 -5.29 -13.08
CA ALA A 144 8.21 -6.70 -13.47
C ALA A 144 6.91 -7.42 -13.12
N THR A 145 6.16 -6.91 -12.14
CA THR A 145 4.97 -7.58 -11.60
C THR A 145 3.66 -6.86 -11.89
N TYR A 146 3.71 -5.60 -12.33
CA TYR A 146 2.53 -4.72 -12.46
C TYR A 146 1.43 -5.32 -13.34
N PHE A 147 1.80 -5.88 -14.49
CA PHE A 147 0.88 -6.54 -15.42
C PHE A 147 1.21 -8.02 -15.62
N GLN A 148 1.97 -8.61 -14.68
CA GLN A 148 2.26 -10.04 -14.72
C GLN A 148 0.96 -10.82 -14.47
N GLU A 149 0.52 -11.55 -15.48
CA GLU A 149 -0.77 -12.23 -15.54
C GLU A 149 -1.00 -13.20 -14.36
N ASP A 150 0.05 -13.93 -13.99
CA ASP A 150 0.03 -14.95 -12.94
C ASP A 150 0.33 -14.40 -11.55
N HIS A 151 0.66 -13.11 -11.43
CA HIS A 151 0.91 -12.51 -10.13
C HIS A 151 -0.39 -12.52 -9.28
N PRO A 152 -0.37 -12.99 -8.01
CA PRO A 152 -1.58 -13.10 -7.19
C PRO A 152 -2.37 -11.79 -7.08
N ARG A 153 -1.68 -10.66 -6.87
CA ARG A 153 -2.28 -9.30 -6.86
C ARG A 153 -3.00 -8.89 -8.15
N ASN A 154 -2.69 -9.53 -9.29
CA ASN A 154 -3.32 -9.24 -10.58
C ASN A 154 -4.47 -10.20 -10.91
N ALA A 155 -4.80 -11.15 -10.03
CA ALA A 155 -5.89 -12.09 -10.25
C ALA A 155 -7.22 -11.40 -10.66
N PRO A 156 -7.64 -10.27 -10.08
CA PRO A 156 -8.87 -9.58 -10.49
C PRO A 156 -8.83 -9.00 -11.91
N VAL A 157 -7.64 -8.62 -12.40
CA VAL A 157 -7.44 -7.96 -13.70
C VAL A 157 -6.82 -8.88 -14.76
N ARG A 158 -6.65 -10.17 -14.46
CA ARG A 158 -5.99 -11.14 -15.33
C ARG A 158 -6.60 -11.20 -16.73
N GLU A 159 -7.93 -11.26 -16.80
CA GLU A 159 -8.62 -11.35 -18.09
C GLU A 159 -8.50 -10.05 -18.90
N TRP A 160 -8.48 -8.91 -18.22
CA TRP A 160 -8.20 -7.62 -18.85
C TRP A 160 -6.77 -7.60 -19.44
N ILE A 161 -5.76 -8.09 -18.70
CA ILE A 161 -4.37 -8.20 -19.18
C ILE A 161 -4.29 -9.06 -20.45
N ARG A 162 -4.96 -10.22 -20.47
CA ARG A 162 -5.00 -11.11 -21.66
C ARG A 162 -5.62 -10.43 -22.86
N ARG A 163 -6.74 -9.75 -22.66
CA ARG A 163 -7.41 -9.01 -23.73
C ARG A 163 -6.54 -7.89 -24.26
N MET A 164 -5.89 -7.12 -23.39
CA MET A 164 -4.92 -6.08 -23.76
C MET A 164 -3.82 -6.62 -24.67
N LYS A 165 -3.21 -7.75 -24.29
CA LYS A 165 -2.19 -8.42 -25.11
C LYS A 165 -2.73 -8.76 -26.49
N LYS A 166 -3.92 -9.34 -26.55
CA LYS A 166 -4.57 -9.75 -27.80
C LYS A 166 -4.92 -8.56 -28.70
N GLU A 167 -5.57 -7.53 -28.16
CA GLU A 167 -6.06 -6.38 -28.93
C GLU A 167 -4.94 -5.49 -29.46
N LYS A 168 -3.88 -5.29 -28.67
CA LYS A 168 -2.74 -4.45 -29.04
C LYS A 168 -1.59 -5.22 -29.69
N GLY A 169 -1.68 -6.55 -29.73
CA GLY A 169 -0.61 -7.42 -30.22
C GLY A 169 0.63 -7.42 -29.33
N PHE A 170 0.47 -7.22 -28.02
CA PHE A 170 1.58 -7.27 -27.07
C PHE A 170 1.95 -8.72 -26.74
N THR A 171 3.25 -8.99 -26.69
CA THR A 171 3.84 -10.30 -26.36
C THR A 171 4.38 -10.34 -24.94
N THR A 172 4.57 -9.20 -24.28
CA THR A 172 5.14 -9.09 -22.94
C THR A 172 4.36 -8.12 -22.04
N ASP A 173 4.38 -8.37 -20.74
CA ASP A 173 3.75 -7.49 -19.74
C ASP A 173 4.40 -6.10 -19.71
N LYS A 174 5.70 -6.03 -19.99
CA LYS A 174 6.45 -4.79 -20.12
C LYS A 174 5.88 -3.88 -21.21
N GLN A 175 5.38 -4.42 -22.32
CA GLN A 175 4.77 -3.60 -23.39
C GLN A 175 3.47 -2.92 -22.93
N ILE A 176 2.65 -3.60 -22.13
CA ILE A 176 1.47 -2.98 -21.50
C ILE A 176 1.91 -1.85 -20.58
N TRP A 177 2.94 -2.10 -19.75
CA TRP A 177 3.46 -1.08 -18.84
C TRP A 177 4.00 0.15 -19.58
N LEU A 178 4.76 -0.03 -20.66
CA LEU A 178 5.28 1.05 -21.50
C LEU A 178 4.15 1.82 -22.21
N ASP A 179 3.11 1.13 -22.68
CA ASP A 179 1.93 1.75 -23.29
C ASP A 179 1.18 2.65 -22.30
N GLY A 180 0.98 2.18 -21.06
CA GLY A 180 0.42 2.98 -19.98
C GLY A 180 1.30 4.19 -19.64
N LEU A 181 2.62 4.01 -19.55
CA LEU A 181 3.54 5.11 -19.32
C LEU A 181 3.46 6.16 -20.43
N ARG A 182 3.38 5.72 -21.69
CA ARG A 182 3.19 6.60 -22.85
C ARG A 182 1.88 7.38 -22.75
N TYR A 183 0.77 6.69 -22.47
CA TYR A 183 -0.55 7.31 -22.28
C TYR A 183 -0.49 8.41 -21.22
N TYR A 184 0.09 8.11 -20.06
CA TYR A 184 0.22 9.10 -19.00
C TYR A 184 1.07 10.28 -19.43
N LEU A 185 2.19 10.08 -20.11
CA LEU A 185 3.09 11.16 -20.49
C LEU A 185 2.49 12.06 -21.59
N ASP A 186 1.80 11.49 -22.56
CA ASP A 186 1.24 12.21 -23.72
C ASP A 186 -0.05 12.97 -23.40
N THR A 187 -0.86 12.46 -22.48
CA THR A 187 -2.18 13.05 -22.18
C THR A 187 -2.08 14.06 -21.03
N LYS A 188 -2.75 15.21 -21.15
CA LYS A 188 -2.77 16.22 -20.07
C LYS A 188 -3.60 15.71 -18.88
N PRO A 189 -3.28 16.11 -17.63
CA PRO A 189 -4.02 15.67 -16.44
C PRO A 189 -5.54 15.85 -16.52
N VAL A 190 -6.01 16.98 -17.07
CA VAL A 190 -7.45 17.26 -17.21
C VAL A 190 -8.13 16.32 -18.21
N ASP A 191 -7.44 16.00 -19.31
CA ASP A 191 -7.95 15.12 -20.36
C ASP A 191 -7.99 13.66 -19.88
N ILE A 192 -7.01 13.22 -19.05
CA ILE A 192 -7.03 11.88 -18.44
C ILE A 192 -8.28 11.74 -17.53
N VAL A 193 -8.55 12.75 -16.70
CA VAL A 193 -9.71 12.73 -15.80
C VAL A 193 -11.02 12.84 -16.57
N ALA A 194 -11.05 13.57 -17.70
CA ALA A 194 -12.21 13.63 -18.59
C ALA A 194 -12.46 12.26 -19.24
N HIS A 195 -11.42 11.61 -19.77
CA HIS A 195 -11.52 10.27 -20.37
C HIS A 195 -12.08 9.24 -19.38
N ALA A 196 -11.64 9.28 -18.11
CA ALA A 196 -12.19 8.41 -17.06
C ALA A 196 -13.69 8.66 -16.74
N LYS A 197 -14.24 9.84 -17.09
CA LYS A 197 -15.64 10.21 -16.84
C LYS A 197 -16.59 9.80 -17.96
N GLU A 198 -16.10 9.62 -19.17
CA GLU A 198 -16.91 9.24 -20.34
C GLU A 198 -17.56 7.86 -20.18
N CYS A 199 -17.11 7.04 -19.22
CA CYS A 199 -17.67 5.72 -18.91
C CYS A 199 -18.23 5.63 -17.48
N SER A 200 -19.41 6.23 -17.25
CA SER A 200 -20.17 6.06 -16.00
C SER A 200 -20.72 4.64 -15.83
N GLU A 201 -20.90 3.89 -16.92
CA GLU A 201 -21.48 2.53 -16.93
C GLU A 201 -20.52 1.46 -16.35
N HIS A 202 -19.22 1.53 -16.69
CA HIS A 202 -18.17 0.66 -16.13
C HIS A 202 -17.74 1.04 -14.71
N ARG A 203 -18.28 2.15 -14.17
CA ARG A 203 -17.94 2.73 -12.87
C ARG A 203 -18.66 2.04 -11.70
N ARG A 204 -19.56 1.08 -11.98
CA ARG A 204 -20.45 0.42 -11.00
C ARG A 204 -19.80 -0.69 -10.18
N VAL A 205 -18.48 -0.81 -10.17
CA VAL A 205 -17.81 -1.78 -9.28
C VAL A 205 -17.47 -1.08 -7.97
N SER A 206 -18.32 -1.29 -6.97
CA SER A 206 -17.99 -0.96 -5.59
C SER A 206 -16.75 -1.76 -5.19
N HIS A 207 -15.82 -1.11 -4.49
CA HIS A 207 -14.64 -1.73 -3.85
C HIS A 207 -13.37 -1.95 -4.70
N GLY A 208 -13.14 -1.16 -5.75
CA GLY A 208 -11.81 -1.07 -6.37
C GLY A 208 -11.42 -2.31 -7.20
N GLU A 209 -12.36 -3.22 -7.41
CA GLU A 209 -12.28 -4.21 -8.48
C GLU A 209 -12.64 -3.53 -9.79
N ILE A 210 -11.90 -3.84 -10.85
CA ILE A 210 -12.13 -3.30 -12.18
C ILE A 210 -13.04 -4.27 -12.89
N ASP A 211 -14.08 -3.77 -13.56
CA ASP A 211 -14.85 -4.63 -14.46
C ASP A 211 -13.86 -5.23 -15.47
N PRO A 212 -13.72 -6.57 -15.54
CA PRO A 212 -12.86 -7.21 -16.52
C PRO A 212 -13.22 -6.82 -17.97
N ASN A 213 -14.41 -6.26 -18.22
CA ASN A 213 -14.85 -5.74 -19.51
C ASN A 213 -14.44 -4.29 -19.80
N THR A 214 -13.73 -3.63 -18.88
CA THR A 214 -13.24 -2.25 -19.06
C THR A 214 -12.41 -2.14 -20.35
N PRO A 215 -12.74 -1.20 -21.25
CA PRO A 215 -11.96 -0.97 -22.46
C PRO A 215 -10.47 -0.75 -22.18
N SER A 216 -9.66 -1.25 -23.10
CA SER A 216 -8.20 -1.31 -23.02
C SER A 216 -7.53 0.05 -22.80
N ASP A 217 -8.03 1.09 -23.44
CA ASP A 217 -7.56 2.48 -23.34
C ASP A 217 -8.09 3.23 -22.10
N LEU A 218 -9.20 2.76 -21.52
CA LEU A 218 -9.87 3.40 -20.40
C LEU A 218 -9.20 3.07 -19.05
N TRP A 219 -8.58 1.89 -18.93
CA TRP A 219 -8.02 1.43 -17.67
C TRP A 219 -6.99 2.40 -17.09
N TYR A 220 -6.09 2.90 -17.93
CA TYR A 220 -5.08 3.86 -17.50
C TYR A 220 -5.71 5.14 -16.94
N ALA A 221 -6.78 5.63 -17.58
CA ALA A 221 -7.49 6.82 -17.15
C ALA A 221 -8.16 6.62 -15.78
N ILE A 222 -8.82 5.49 -15.56
CA ILE A 222 -9.45 5.13 -14.29
C ILE A 222 -8.40 5.03 -13.17
N ALA A 223 -7.27 4.36 -13.42
CA ALA A 223 -6.21 4.24 -12.42
C ALA A 223 -5.65 5.62 -11.99
N TYR A 224 -5.44 6.52 -12.95
CA TYR A 224 -4.99 7.89 -12.66
C TYR A 224 -6.06 8.71 -11.93
N GLU A 225 -7.33 8.62 -12.35
CA GLU A 225 -8.43 9.35 -11.75
C GLU A 225 -8.65 8.91 -10.29
N ASN A 226 -8.63 7.60 -10.03
CA ASN A 226 -8.68 7.04 -8.68
C ASN A 226 -7.55 7.59 -7.81
N PHE A 227 -6.32 7.61 -8.31
CA PHE A 227 -5.19 8.19 -7.59
C PHE A 227 -5.36 9.70 -7.34
N HIS A 228 -5.84 10.44 -8.35
CA HIS A 228 -5.96 11.90 -8.30
C HIS A 228 -7.09 12.38 -7.39
N ASN A 229 -8.24 11.69 -7.42
CA ASN A 229 -9.47 12.11 -6.74
C ASN A 229 -9.61 11.51 -5.33
N ASN A 230 -9.08 10.32 -5.09
CA ASN A 230 -9.27 9.65 -3.81
C ASN A 230 -8.33 10.16 -2.71
N TYR A 231 -7.35 11.02 -3.03
CA TYR A 231 -6.40 11.51 -2.04
C TYR A 231 -6.32 13.04 -2.01
N PHE A 232 -6.07 13.60 -0.83
CA PHE A 232 -5.57 14.97 -0.71
C PHE A 232 -4.07 14.97 -0.45
N THR A 233 -3.40 15.99 -0.95
CA THR A 233 -1.96 16.19 -0.79
C THR A 233 -1.68 16.95 0.49
N GLY A 234 -0.70 16.49 1.27
CA GLY A 234 -0.12 17.24 2.38
C GLY A 234 1.40 17.16 2.37
N ILE A 235 2.01 18.03 3.17
CA ILE A 235 3.45 18.26 3.16
C ILE A 235 3.98 18.07 4.57
N TRP A 236 4.96 17.18 4.71
CA TRP A 236 5.69 16.96 5.94
C TRP A 236 7.12 17.44 5.82
N ARG A 237 7.52 18.27 6.77
CA ARG A 237 8.89 18.72 6.95
C ARG A 237 9.56 17.94 8.07
N ALA A 238 10.73 17.39 7.82
CA ALA A 238 11.52 16.69 8.83
C ALA A 238 11.90 17.65 9.99
N ASN A 239 12.12 17.08 11.17
CA ASN A 239 12.70 17.82 12.27
C ASN A 239 14.13 18.29 11.95
N GLU A 240 14.56 19.45 12.45
CA GLU A 240 15.92 19.99 12.20
C GLU A 240 17.06 19.10 12.70
N LYS A 241 16.79 18.26 13.71
CA LYS A 241 17.76 17.30 14.27
C LYS A 241 17.72 15.92 13.60
N SER A 242 16.90 15.76 12.57
CA SER A 242 16.69 14.49 11.87
C SER A 242 16.61 14.75 10.37
N GLU A 243 16.55 13.69 9.58
CA GLU A 243 16.23 13.78 8.16
C GLU A 243 15.40 12.58 7.71
N TYR A 244 14.76 12.71 6.56
CA TYR A 244 14.20 11.57 5.85
C TYR A 244 15.29 10.82 5.09
N VAL A 245 15.14 9.49 5.04
CA VAL A 245 16.00 8.60 4.25
C VAL A 245 15.26 8.11 3.01
N LEU A 246 16.01 7.78 1.96
CA LEU A 246 15.45 7.34 0.68
C LEU A 246 15.86 5.90 0.39
N GLY A 247 14.89 5.00 0.33
CA GLY A 247 15.06 3.65 -0.18
C GLY A 247 14.83 3.56 -1.69
N HIS A 248 15.35 2.51 -2.32
CA HIS A 248 15.16 2.25 -3.75
C HIS A 248 13.68 2.16 -4.20
N ASN A 249 12.76 1.85 -3.29
CA ASN A 249 11.33 1.73 -3.55
C ASN A 249 10.48 2.77 -2.80
N SER A 250 11.05 3.91 -2.40
CA SER A 250 10.38 4.91 -1.55
C SER A 250 9.26 5.76 -2.20
N TYR A 251 8.82 5.44 -3.42
CA TYR A 251 7.79 6.22 -4.11
C TYR A 251 6.43 5.50 -4.09
N GLY A 252 5.53 6.03 -3.26
CA GLY A 252 4.22 5.44 -3.01
C GLY A 252 4.30 4.30 -1.99
N LEU A 253 5.14 4.47 -0.97
CA LEU A 253 5.11 3.58 0.20
C LEU A 253 3.77 3.74 0.88
N TRP A 254 3.12 2.63 1.12
CA TRP A 254 1.81 2.63 1.75
C TRP A 254 1.92 2.47 3.26
N GLU A 255 1.08 3.21 4.00
CA GLU A 255 0.87 3.03 5.42
C GLU A 255 -0.60 3.21 5.78
N GLY A 256 -1.06 2.42 6.75
CA GLY A 256 -2.37 2.60 7.36
C GLY A 256 -3.55 2.08 6.56
N THR A 257 -4.49 1.42 7.23
CA THR A 257 -5.72 0.93 6.60
C THR A 257 -6.89 1.87 6.85
N LEU A 258 -7.76 2.00 5.85
CA LEU A 258 -9.04 2.69 5.97
C LEU A 258 -10.17 1.68 5.80
N VAL A 259 -10.89 1.40 6.89
CA VAL A 259 -11.89 0.33 6.96
C VAL A 259 -11.30 -1.01 6.49
N GLY A 260 -10.16 -1.41 7.09
CA GLY A 260 -9.44 -2.63 6.73
C GLY A 260 -8.63 -2.56 5.43
N ALA A 261 -9.04 -1.76 4.45
CA ALA A 261 -8.39 -1.68 3.15
C ALA A 261 -7.05 -0.93 3.18
N PRO A 262 -6.00 -1.42 2.50
CA PRO A 262 -4.67 -0.84 2.55
C PRO A 262 -4.50 0.39 1.66
N LYS A 263 -5.12 1.51 2.05
CA LYS A 263 -5.19 2.72 1.20
C LYS A 263 -5.16 4.06 1.94
N LEU A 264 -4.79 4.12 3.22
CA LEU A 264 -4.93 5.36 3.98
C LEU A 264 -3.89 6.42 3.60
N PHE A 265 -2.60 6.08 3.65
CA PHE A 265 -1.49 6.99 3.33
C PHE A 265 -0.62 6.44 2.20
N LEU A 266 -0.19 7.33 1.30
CA LEU A 266 0.90 7.10 0.36
C LEU A 266 2.00 8.13 0.61
N ILE A 267 3.24 7.65 0.72
CA ILE A 267 4.40 8.44 1.15
C ILE A 267 5.39 8.55 0.00
N TYR A 268 5.86 9.77 -0.24
CA TYR A 268 6.82 10.11 -1.29
C TYR A 268 7.95 10.95 -0.70
N VAL A 269 9.10 10.33 -0.44
CA VAL A 269 10.27 11.04 0.06
C VAL A 269 10.91 11.83 -1.11
N ILE A 270 10.88 13.16 -1.00
CA ILE A 270 11.37 14.07 -2.06
C ILE A 270 12.79 14.57 -1.75
N SER A 271 13.13 14.68 -0.47
CA SER A 271 14.45 15.12 -0.01
C SER A 271 14.65 14.74 1.47
N PRO A 272 15.86 14.93 2.04
CA PRO A 272 16.09 14.77 3.47
C PRO A 272 15.18 15.63 4.37
N GLN A 273 14.60 16.71 3.85
CA GLN A 273 13.75 17.63 4.63
C GLN A 273 12.27 17.53 4.31
N ILE A 274 11.89 16.97 3.16
CA ILE A 274 10.53 17.08 2.62
C ILE A 274 10.02 15.71 2.19
N THR A 275 8.84 15.38 2.69
CA THR A 275 8.03 14.25 2.23
C THR A 275 6.67 14.79 1.79
N ILE A 276 6.22 14.36 0.61
CA ILE A 276 4.84 14.57 0.15
C ILE A 276 4.04 13.35 0.59
N VAL A 277 2.88 13.61 1.20
CA VAL A 277 1.98 12.57 1.68
C VAL A 277 0.63 12.74 1.01
N LEU A 278 0.06 11.63 0.55
CA LEU A 278 -1.31 11.57 0.07
C LEU A 278 -2.14 10.83 1.11
N LYS A 279 -3.18 11.47 1.67
CA LYS A 279 -4.13 10.81 2.58
C LYS A 279 -5.49 10.65 1.92
N HIS A 280 -6.10 9.48 2.07
CA HIS A 280 -7.36 9.13 1.43
C HIS A 280 -8.49 10.08 1.86
N ASN A 281 -9.23 10.66 0.92
CA ASN A 281 -10.28 11.66 1.16
C ASN A 281 -11.45 11.11 1.98
N ASP A 282 -11.78 9.82 1.84
CA ASP A 282 -12.84 9.21 2.64
C ASP A 282 -12.55 9.24 4.15
N SER A 283 -11.29 9.34 4.59
CA SER A 283 -10.95 9.55 6.02
C SER A 283 -11.73 10.72 6.63
N LYS A 284 -11.94 11.79 5.86
CA LYS A 284 -12.71 12.98 6.27
C LYS A 284 -14.19 12.67 6.44
N LYS A 285 -14.76 11.87 5.53
CA LYS A 285 -16.17 11.46 5.59
C LYS A 285 -16.43 10.61 6.82
N PHE A 286 -15.45 9.80 7.23
CA PHE A 286 -15.56 8.96 8.40
C PHE A 286 -15.22 9.66 9.72
N ALA A 287 -14.65 10.86 9.68
CA ALA A 287 -14.27 11.56 10.90
C ALA A 287 -15.47 11.80 11.84
N SER A 288 -16.67 12.00 11.26
CA SER A 288 -17.94 12.11 11.99
C SER A 288 -18.35 10.83 12.75
N PHE A 289 -17.86 9.65 12.32
CA PHE A 289 -18.12 8.36 12.97
C PHE A 289 -17.03 7.97 14.00
N GLY A 290 -16.04 8.85 14.22
CA GLY A 290 -14.88 8.63 15.06
C GLY A 290 -13.71 8.02 14.28
N THR A 291 -12.74 8.86 13.89
CA THR A 291 -11.56 8.49 13.06
C THR A 291 -10.81 7.26 13.58
N LYS A 292 -10.60 7.14 14.91
CA LYS A 292 -9.91 6.01 15.55
C LYS A 292 -10.61 4.66 15.37
N LYS A 293 -11.89 4.67 14.95
CA LYS A 293 -12.61 3.43 14.64
C LYS A 293 -12.35 2.95 13.21
N VAL A 294 -12.16 3.83 12.25
CA VAL A 294 -12.03 3.41 10.83
C VAL A 294 -10.61 3.42 10.31
N GLU A 295 -9.73 4.23 10.90
CA GLU A 295 -8.33 4.32 10.56
C GLU A 295 -7.52 3.43 11.50
N ASN A 296 -6.61 2.63 10.94
CA ASN A 296 -5.57 1.97 11.71
C ASN A 296 -4.24 2.34 11.06
N SER A 297 -3.50 3.24 11.69
CA SER A 297 -2.28 3.81 11.17
C SER A 297 -1.36 4.26 12.29
N THR A 298 -0.05 4.13 12.07
CA THR A 298 0.99 4.67 12.94
C THR A 298 1.10 6.19 12.84
N PHE A 299 0.41 6.79 11.88
CA PHE A 299 0.34 8.22 11.59
C PHE A 299 -1.00 8.86 11.91
N SER A 300 -1.92 8.13 12.55
CA SER A 300 -3.23 8.69 12.90
C SER A 300 -3.14 9.97 13.74
N ASP A 301 -2.08 10.10 14.55
CA ASP A 301 -1.84 11.27 15.38
C ASP A 301 -0.82 12.26 14.75
N HIS A 302 -0.27 11.98 13.56
CA HIS A 302 0.64 12.91 12.86
C HIS A 302 -0.12 14.13 12.35
N PRO A 303 0.47 15.34 12.43
CA PRO A 303 -0.16 16.55 11.91
C PRO A 303 -0.22 16.47 10.38
N LEU A 304 -1.42 16.30 9.84
CA LEU A 304 -1.67 16.35 8.41
C LEU A 304 -3.04 16.96 8.13
N GLU A 305 -3.02 18.26 7.84
CA GLU A 305 -4.21 19.01 7.44
C GLU A 305 -4.41 18.96 5.92
N PRO A 306 -5.66 18.95 5.44
CA PRO A 306 -5.94 19.14 4.03
C PRO A 306 -5.54 20.55 3.57
N PRO A 307 -5.39 20.79 2.25
CA PRO A 307 -5.23 22.14 1.74
C PRO A 307 -6.39 23.02 2.21
N GLY A 308 -6.09 24.30 2.46
CA GLY A 308 -7.09 25.31 2.75
C GLY A 308 -8.07 25.50 1.58
N PRO A 309 -9.11 26.32 1.77
CA PRO A 309 -10.11 26.58 0.73
C PRO A 309 -9.45 27.01 -0.59
N THR A 310 -9.91 26.42 -1.71
CA THR A 310 -9.42 26.80 -3.04
C THR A 310 -9.73 28.26 -3.31
N MET A 311 -8.71 29.03 -3.67
CA MET A 311 -8.85 30.41 -4.12
C MET A 311 -9.06 30.41 -5.63
N TYR A 312 -10.33 30.45 -6.04
CA TYR A 312 -10.70 30.52 -7.45
C TYR A 312 -10.28 31.85 -8.07
N HIS A 313 -9.63 31.82 -9.23
CA HIS A 313 -9.20 33.05 -9.89
C HIS A 313 -10.41 33.87 -10.37
N ARG A 314 -11.37 33.19 -11.00
CA ARG A 314 -12.64 33.76 -11.49
C ARG A 314 -13.76 32.74 -11.29
N PRO A 315 -14.28 32.59 -10.06
CA PRO A 315 -15.28 31.57 -9.76
C PRO A 315 -16.56 31.80 -10.56
N PRO A 316 -17.25 30.72 -10.99
CA PRO A 316 -18.59 30.82 -11.57
C PRO A 316 -19.53 31.63 -10.67
N PRO A 317 -20.40 32.50 -11.23
CA PRO A 317 -21.34 33.31 -10.45
C PRO A 317 -22.21 32.47 -9.49
N VAL A 318 -22.58 31.26 -9.93
CA VAL A 318 -23.39 30.31 -9.16
C VAL A 318 -22.76 29.86 -7.83
N PHE A 319 -21.44 29.99 -7.67
CA PHE A 319 -20.78 29.68 -6.38
C PHE A 319 -21.12 30.70 -5.30
N ARG A 320 -21.49 31.92 -5.70
CA ARG A 320 -21.91 33.00 -4.78
C ARG A 320 -23.42 33.02 -4.57
N ASP A 321 -24.18 32.21 -5.32
CA ASP A 321 -25.62 32.14 -5.20
C ASP A 321 -26.02 31.17 -4.08
N PRO A 322 -26.61 31.65 -2.97
CA PRO A 322 -27.09 30.79 -1.90
C PRO A 322 -28.30 29.95 -2.32
N SER A 323 -29.06 30.36 -3.34
CA SER A 323 -30.25 29.67 -3.83
C SER A 323 -29.96 28.54 -4.83
N ALA A 324 -28.75 28.53 -5.41
CA ALA A 324 -28.35 27.51 -6.37
C ALA A 324 -28.22 26.12 -5.72
N SER A 325 -28.80 25.12 -6.39
CA SER A 325 -28.77 23.73 -5.96
C SER A 325 -27.35 23.15 -5.99
N GLN A 326 -27.13 22.06 -5.25
CA GLN A 326 -25.84 21.37 -5.28
C GLN A 326 -25.49 20.86 -6.69
N GLN A 327 -26.49 20.40 -7.45
CA GLN A 327 -26.30 19.95 -8.82
C GLN A 327 -25.85 21.11 -9.73
N GLN A 328 -26.50 22.27 -9.63
CA GLN A 328 -26.12 23.45 -10.41
C GLN A 328 -24.70 23.91 -10.09
N LYS A 329 -24.31 23.90 -8.81
CA LYS A 329 -22.94 24.22 -8.39
C LYS A 329 -21.94 23.19 -8.91
N TYR A 330 -22.29 21.90 -8.89
CA TYR A 330 -21.47 20.83 -9.44
C TYR A 330 -21.26 20.99 -10.95
N ASP A 331 -22.32 21.17 -11.73
CA ASP A 331 -22.26 21.30 -13.20
C ASP A 331 -21.45 22.53 -13.62
N ALA A 332 -21.61 23.65 -12.91
CA ALA A 332 -20.83 24.85 -13.15
C ALA A 332 -19.36 24.66 -12.77
N LEU A 333 -19.05 23.91 -11.69
CA LEU A 333 -17.68 23.54 -11.37
C LEU A 333 -17.06 22.70 -12.48
N GLN A 334 -17.77 21.68 -12.97
CA GLN A 334 -17.27 20.84 -14.07
C GLN A 334 -16.96 21.68 -15.31
N SER A 335 -17.87 22.58 -15.69
CA SER A 335 -17.67 23.49 -16.82
C SER A 335 -16.48 24.44 -16.60
N TYR A 336 -16.36 24.99 -15.37
CA TYR A 336 -15.28 25.89 -15.00
C TYR A 336 -13.90 25.22 -15.09
N LEU A 337 -13.78 23.97 -14.65
CA LEU A 337 -12.52 23.23 -14.66
C LEU A 337 -11.96 23.00 -16.06
N GLN A 338 -12.76 23.16 -17.12
CA GLN A 338 -12.32 23.10 -18.52
C GLN A 338 -11.81 24.44 -19.06
N THR A 339 -11.95 25.53 -18.30
CA THR A 339 -11.49 26.86 -18.71
C THR A 339 -10.00 27.05 -18.43
N SER A 340 -9.37 27.97 -19.16
CA SER A 340 -7.99 28.40 -18.86
C SER A 340 -7.87 29.09 -17.50
N ASP A 341 -8.94 29.73 -17.01
CA ASP A 341 -8.95 30.40 -15.70
C ASP A 341 -8.75 29.42 -14.54
N ALA A 342 -9.29 28.21 -14.64
CA ALA A 342 -9.14 27.19 -13.59
C ALA A 342 -7.67 26.79 -13.35
N ALA A 343 -6.81 26.91 -14.37
CA ALA A 343 -5.38 26.64 -14.22
C ALA A 343 -4.69 27.61 -13.24
N LEU A 344 -5.25 28.81 -13.06
CA LEU A 344 -4.75 29.87 -12.19
C LEU A 344 -5.31 29.80 -10.76
N ASP A 345 -6.25 28.89 -10.48
CA ASP A 345 -6.75 28.66 -9.12
C ASP A 345 -5.61 28.33 -8.18
N ARG A 346 -5.65 28.85 -6.96
CA ARG A 346 -4.56 28.67 -5.99
C ARG A 346 -4.98 27.74 -4.87
N PHE A 347 -4.05 26.86 -4.52
CA PHE A 347 -4.18 25.92 -3.41
C PHE A 347 -3.10 26.24 -2.38
N THR A 348 -3.49 26.38 -1.12
CA THR A 348 -2.57 26.66 -0.02
C THR A 348 -2.49 25.44 0.89
N PHE A 349 -1.28 24.90 1.03
CA PHE A 349 -0.98 23.70 1.81
C PHE A 349 -0.25 24.09 3.09
N PRO A 350 -0.69 23.62 4.26
CA PRO A 350 0.12 23.68 5.47
C PRO A 350 1.40 22.85 5.32
N ILE A 351 2.53 23.40 5.78
CA ILE A 351 3.79 22.67 5.92
C ILE A 351 3.87 22.19 7.37
N ASN A 352 3.59 20.91 7.60
CA ASN A 352 3.58 20.35 8.95
C ASN A 352 5.00 19.94 9.34
N LYS A 353 5.58 20.65 10.31
CA LYS A 353 6.90 20.32 10.87
C LYS A 353 6.74 19.18 11.87
N LEU A 354 7.42 18.07 11.59
CA LEU A 354 7.39 16.90 12.44
C LEU A 354 8.38 17.01 13.61
N SER A 355 8.05 16.35 14.71
CA SER A 355 8.97 16.01 15.78
C SER A 355 10.02 14.98 15.32
N VAL A 356 11.05 14.78 16.14
CA VAL A 356 12.07 13.75 15.88
C VAL A 356 11.46 12.35 15.86
N ASN A 357 10.44 12.09 16.68
CA ASN A 357 9.75 10.79 16.73
C ASN A 357 8.87 10.57 15.49
N GLU A 358 8.10 11.58 15.10
CA GLU A 358 7.27 11.51 13.90
C GLU A 358 8.12 11.35 12.63
N THR A 359 9.25 12.06 12.54
CA THR A 359 10.22 11.90 11.44
C THR A 359 10.80 10.49 11.41
N TYR A 360 11.14 9.93 12.57
CA TYR A 360 11.64 8.57 12.68
C TYR A 360 10.61 7.52 12.25
N LEU A 361 9.32 7.70 12.56
CA LEU A 361 8.28 6.77 12.13
C LEU A 361 8.14 6.72 10.60
N VAL A 362 8.32 7.85 9.92
CA VAL A 362 8.41 7.88 8.44
C VAL A 362 9.62 7.08 7.95
N ASN A 363 10.79 7.28 8.57
CA ASN A 363 11.98 6.50 8.23
C ASN A 363 11.79 5.02 8.51
N GLN A 364 11.10 4.65 9.58
CA GLN A 364 10.85 3.25 9.92
C GLN A 364 10.07 2.55 8.80
N ILE A 365 9.09 3.19 8.18
CA ILE A 365 8.36 2.63 7.03
C ILE A 365 9.28 2.46 5.83
N VAL A 366 10.15 3.44 5.55
CA VAL A 366 11.16 3.30 4.49
C VAL A 366 12.03 2.07 4.75
N LEU A 367 12.53 1.92 5.98
CA LEU A 367 13.38 0.81 6.39
C LEU A 367 12.66 -0.55 6.38
N GLU A 368 11.38 -0.62 6.74
CA GLU A 368 10.58 -1.87 6.66
C GLU A 368 10.35 -2.32 5.22
N ASN A 369 10.25 -1.37 4.29
CA ASN A 369 9.97 -1.68 2.89
C ASN A 369 11.25 -1.94 2.09
N LEU A 370 12.44 -1.82 2.65
CA LEU A 370 13.67 -2.20 1.93
C LEU A 370 13.69 -3.71 1.66
N HIS A 371 13.87 -4.06 0.39
CA HIS A 371 14.16 -5.42 -0.06
C HIS A 371 15.58 -5.82 0.33
N GLY A 372 15.83 -7.13 0.41
CA GLY A 372 17.14 -7.67 0.78
C GLY A 372 18.27 -7.31 -0.21
N ASP A 373 17.94 -7.07 -1.47
CA ASP A 373 18.81 -6.60 -2.56
C ASP A 373 18.68 -5.09 -2.83
N GLY A 374 17.93 -4.39 -1.97
CA GLY A 374 17.69 -2.97 -2.10
C GLY A 374 18.86 -2.10 -1.66
N SER A 375 18.68 -0.79 -1.79
CA SER A 375 19.63 0.21 -1.30
C SER A 375 18.93 1.34 -0.55
N LEU A 376 19.69 1.97 0.34
CA LEU A 376 19.29 3.08 1.19
C LEU A 376 20.25 4.26 1.02
N VAL A 377 19.68 5.46 0.89
CA VAL A 377 20.39 6.73 0.74
C VAL A 377 20.00 7.70 1.85
N PHE A 378 20.99 8.46 2.31
CA PHE A 378 20.88 9.47 3.34
C PHE A 378 21.89 10.60 3.08
N SER A 379 21.68 11.76 3.67
CA SER A 379 22.56 12.93 3.49
C SER A 379 23.52 13.10 4.67
N SER A 380 23.02 12.94 5.89
CA SER A 380 23.76 13.13 7.14
C SER A 380 24.09 11.79 7.80
N LYS A 381 25.38 11.47 7.90
CA LYS A 381 25.85 10.29 8.66
C LYS A 381 25.38 10.31 10.11
N THR A 382 25.35 11.48 10.75
CA THR A 382 24.91 11.64 12.14
C THR A 382 23.42 11.34 12.29
N SER A 383 22.58 11.89 11.40
CA SER A 383 21.13 11.66 11.42
C SER A 383 20.78 10.21 11.09
N MET A 384 21.50 9.61 10.13
CA MET A 384 21.35 8.20 9.78
C MET A 384 21.80 7.29 10.92
N LEU A 385 22.90 7.59 11.61
CA LEU A 385 23.36 6.80 12.76
C LEU A 385 22.29 6.77 13.86
N ALA A 386 21.72 7.93 14.22
CA ALA A 386 20.65 8.03 15.19
C ALA A 386 19.40 7.23 14.76
N THR A 387 19.03 7.32 13.48
CA THR A 387 17.91 6.56 12.89
C THR A 387 18.18 5.04 12.95
N ALA A 388 19.38 4.59 12.59
CA ALA A 388 19.77 3.19 12.57
C ALA A 388 19.84 2.58 13.98
N GLN A 389 20.37 3.33 14.95
CA GLN A 389 20.40 2.92 16.36
C GLN A 389 18.99 2.77 16.94
N ARG A 390 18.09 3.73 16.68
CA ARG A 390 16.68 3.62 17.10
C ARG A 390 15.97 2.45 16.43
N TYR A 391 16.19 2.24 15.14
CA TYR A 391 15.66 1.07 14.44
C TYR A 391 16.16 -0.24 15.08
N GLY A 392 17.42 -0.28 15.52
CA GLY A 392 18.00 -1.42 16.24
C GLY A 392 17.47 -1.68 17.65
N SER A 393 16.72 -0.75 18.26
CA SER A 393 16.08 -0.90 19.58
C SER A 393 14.74 -1.64 19.51
N ASP A 394 13.94 -1.66 20.58
CA ASP A 394 12.56 -2.17 20.56
C ASP A 394 11.52 -1.05 20.30
N GLU A 395 11.97 0.16 19.99
CA GLU A 395 11.10 1.31 19.73
C GLU A 395 10.30 1.20 18.42
N GLY A 396 9.01 1.51 18.48
CA GLY A 396 8.14 1.66 17.31
C GLY A 396 7.28 0.42 17.03
N PRO A 397 6.27 0.55 16.16
CA PRO A 397 5.19 -0.45 16.03
C PRO A 397 5.47 -1.57 15.01
N PHE A 398 6.58 -1.50 14.27
CA PHE A 398 6.87 -2.44 13.18
C PHE A 398 7.78 -3.60 13.61
N LEU A 399 7.75 -4.69 12.82
CA LEU A 399 8.48 -5.93 13.09
C LEU A 399 10.00 -5.82 12.95
N LYS A 400 10.51 -4.76 12.29
CA LYS A 400 11.94 -4.54 12.10
C LYS A 400 12.61 -5.64 11.28
N ARG A 401 12.00 -5.99 10.14
CA ARG A 401 12.49 -7.09 9.28
C ARG A 401 13.95 -6.92 8.86
N ASN A 402 14.39 -5.67 8.73
CA ASN A 402 15.74 -5.32 8.32
C ASN A 402 16.70 -5.02 9.49
N ARG A 403 16.34 -5.36 10.75
CA ARG A 403 17.10 -4.99 11.97
C ARG A 403 18.58 -5.35 11.88
N LEU A 404 18.91 -6.55 11.39
CA LEU A 404 20.29 -7.02 11.29
C LEU A 404 21.11 -6.23 10.26
N ALA A 405 20.55 -5.94 9.08
CA ALA A 405 21.22 -5.16 8.05
C ALA A 405 21.44 -3.72 8.51
N ILE A 406 20.43 -3.09 9.11
CA ILE A 406 20.52 -1.72 9.61
C ILE A 406 21.46 -1.61 10.83
N ALA A 407 21.57 -2.65 11.66
CA ALA A 407 22.57 -2.69 12.73
C ALA A 407 24.01 -2.71 12.18
N ALA A 408 24.26 -3.35 11.03
CA ALA A 408 25.56 -3.29 10.36
C ALA A 408 25.88 -1.86 9.89
N LEU A 409 24.89 -1.17 9.32
CA LEU A 409 25.03 0.25 8.96
C LEU A 409 25.34 1.12 10.20
N ALA A 410 24.65 0.90 11.33
CA ALA A 410 24.92 1.65 12.57
C ALA A 410 26.36 1.48 13.06
N ARG A 411 26.92 0.25 12.98
CA ARG A 411 28.32 -0.01 13.33
C ARG A 411 29.28 0.73 12.40
N TYR A 412 29.05 0.65 11.09
CA TYR A 412 29.85 1.35 10.10
C TYR A 412 29.84 2.87 10.27
N LEU A 413 28.68 3.43 10.64
CA LEU A 413 28.56 4.87 10.92
C LEU A 413 29.15 5.30 12.26
N SER A 414 29.26 4.37 13.23
CA SER A 414 29.86 4.64 14.55
C SER A 414 31.39 4.57 14.52
N ASP A 415 31.96 3.71 13.68
CA ASP A 415 33.41 3.53 13.54
C ASP A 415 33.80 3.55 12.04
N PRO A 416 34.37 4.67 11.54
CA PRO A 416 34.79 4.81 10.15
C PRO A 416 35.91 3.85 9.75
N ASN A 417 36.63 3.27 10.71
CA ASN A 417 37.75 2.35 10.48
C ASN A 417 37.33 0.88 10.57
N SER A 418 36.06 0.59 10.86
CA SER A 418 35.57 -0.78 10.95
C SER A 418 35.59 -1.42 9.55
N PRO A 419 36.36 -2.50 9.32
CA PRO A 419 36.34 -3.18 8.04
C PRO A 419 34.92 -3.71 7.76
N PRO A 420 34.45 -3.69 6.50
CA PRO A 420 33.19 -4.34 6.16
C PRO A 420 33.25 -5.81 6.62
N PRO A 421 32.14 -6.39 7.11
CA PRO A 421 32.13 -7.78 7.52
C PRO A 421 32.60 -8.64 6.35
N ILE A 422 33.77 -9.24 6.50
CA ILE A 422 34.38 -10.13 5.50
C ILE A 422 33.49 -11.37 5.42
N HIS A 423 32.72 -11.50 4.33
CA HIS A 423 32.16 -12.79 3.96
C HIS A 423 33.27 -13.64 3.33
N GLY A 424 33.57 -14.77 3.96
CA GLY A 424 34.25 -15.88 3.30
C GLY A 424 33.44 -16.27 2.06
N GLY A 425 34.08 -16.20 0.89
CA GLY A 425 33.44 -16.56 -0.38
C GLY A 425 33.12 -18.05 -0.44
N PRO A 426 32.02 -18.45 -1.09
CA PRO A 426 31.78 -19.86 -1.41
C PRO A 426 32.73 -20.27 -2.54
N SER A 427 33.45 -21.38 -2.33
CA SER A 427 34.13 -22.09 -3.43
C SER A 427 33.09 -22.64 -4.42
N PRO A 428 33.33 -22.54 -5.74
CA PRO A 428 32.47 -23.14 -6.74
C PRO A 428 32.77 -24.64 -6.81
N GLY A 429 31.91 -25.47 -6.20
CA GLY A 429 32.04 -26.92 -6.31
C GLY A 429 31.47 -27.68 -5.12
N SER A 430 30.16 -27.61 -4.91
CA SER A 430 29.42 -28.64 -4.18
C SER A 430 27.95 -28.48 -4.50
N SER A 431 27.42 -29.39 -5.30
CA SER A 431 25.99 -29.62 -5.46
C SER A 431 25.38 -29.94 -4.10
N ALA A 432 24.82 -28.93 -3.42
CA ALA A 432 23.98 -29.12 -2.27
C ALA A 432 22.59 -29.53 -2.77
N SER A 433 22.30 -30.81 -2.61
CA SER A 433 20.98 -31.40 -2.71
C SER A 433 19.97 -30.55 -1.95
N ALA A 434 18.80 -30.33 -2.55
CA ALA A 434 17.67 -29.68 -1.89
C ALA A 434 17.35 -30.41 -0.58
N GLU A 435 17.67 -29.79 0.55
CA GLU A 435 17.15 -30.21 1.85
C GLU A 435 15.64 -30.00 1.84
N GLN A 436 14.91 -31.10 1.95
CA GLN A 436 13.49 -31.08 2.27
C GLN A 436 13.28 -30.33 3.60
N PRO A 437 12.16 -29.60 3.75
CA PRO A 437 11.85 -28.94 5.00
C PRO A 437 11.77 -29.98 6.12
N THR A 438 12.65 -29.85 7.12
CA THR A 438 12.62 -30.69 8.32
C THR A 438 11.36 -30.37 9.14
N ALA A 439 10.91 -31.35 9.92
CA ALA A 439 9.68 -31.32 10.73
C ALA A 439 9.58 -30.18 11.76
N ASP A 440 10.61 -29.34 11.94
CA ASP A 440 10.68 -28.28 12.96
C ASP A 440 9.81 -27.04 12.67
N SER A 441 9.38 -26.78 11.43
CA SER A 441 8.51 -25.64 11.15
C SER A 441 7.06 -25.88 11.60
N SER A 442 6.62 -27.14 11.60
CA SER A 442 5.26 -27.55 12.01
C SER A 442 5.04 -27.36 13.52
N THR A 443 6.05 -27.71 14.33
CA THR A 443 6.04 -27.59 15.80
C THR A 443 5.93 -26.14 16.26
N HIS A 444 6.63 -25.22 15.62
CA HIS A 444 6.58 -23.80 15.98
C HIS A 444 5.21 -23.16 15.72
N ILE A 445 4.49 -23.59 14.68
CA ILE A 445 3.19 -23.00 14.32
C ILE A 445 2.05 -23.62 15.13
N ARG A 446 2.05 -24.95 15.35
CA ARG A 446 1.15 -25.60 16.32
C ARG A 446 1.22 -24.90 17.68
N SER A 447 2.41 -24.47 18.11
CA SER A 447 2.63 -23.75 19.38
C SER A 447 1.99 -22.36 19.48
N ARG A 448 1.53 -21.78 18.36
CA ARG A 448 0.90 -20.45 18.32
C ARG A 448 -0.64 -20.51 18.47
N PHE A 449 -1.24 -21.63 18.07
CA PHE A 449 -2.70 -21.80 18.06
C PHE A 449 -3.22 -22.64 19.22
N LEU A 450 -2.40 -23.58 19.69
CA LEU A 450 -2.71 -24.48 20.81
C LEU A 450 -2.23 -23.92 22.15
N LEU A 451 -2.81 -24.40 23.24
CA LEU A 451 -2.38 -24.08 24.60
C LEU A 451 -0.96 -24.63 24.85
N LYS A 452 -0.11 -23.78 25.42
CA LYS A 452 1.19 -24.21 25.97
C LYS A 452 0.98 -24.78 27.37
N ARG A 453 0.30 -25.93 27.46
CA ARG A 453 -0.13 -26.54 28.73
C ARG A 453 1.01 -26.65 29.75
N GLU A 454 2.18 -27.15 29.32
CA GLU A 454 3.33 -27.31 30.20
C GLU A 454 3.85 -25.97 30.75
N LEU A 455 3.93 -24.94 29.90
CA LEU A 455 4.36 -23.60 30.32
C LEU A 455 3.34 -22.90 31.24
N LEU A 456 2.04 -23.22 31.10
CA LEU A 456 0.99 -22.72 31.98
C LEU A 456 1.01 -23.43 33.34
N LYS A 457 1.22 -24.76 33.35
CA LYS A 457 1.42 -25.56 34.58
C LYS A 457 2.64 -25.08 35.35
N GLU A 458 3.77 -24.85 34.70
CA GLU A 458 5.00 -24.31 35.31
C GLU A 458 4.79 -22.93 35.96
N ARG A 459 3.85 -22.15 35.44
CA ARG A 459 3.50 -20.82 35.96
C ARG A 459 2.35 -20.83 36.99
N GLY A 460 1.83 -22.01 37.35
CA GLY A 460 0.71 -22.15 38.26
C GLY A 460 -0.59 -21.54 37.73
N VAL A 461 -0.73 -21.39 36.41
CA VAL A 461 -1.94 -20.85 35.78
C VAL A 461 -2.87 -22.01 35.45
N HIS A 462 -3.96 -22.12 36.20
CA HIS A 462 -5.04 -23.07 35.91
C HIS A 462 -6.02 -22.45 34.92
N LEU A 463 -6.25 -23.12 33.79
CA LEU A 463 -7.28 -22.75 32.84
C LEU A 463 -8.62 -23.43 33.18
N PRO A 464 -9.75 -22.83 32.79
CA PRO A 464 -11.04 -23.52 32.83
C PRO A 464 -10.99 -24.85 32.06
N GLU A 465 -11.67 -25.89 32.58
CA GLU A 465 -11.77 -27.20 31.92
C GLU A 465 -12.31 -27.10 30.48
N THR A 466 -13.15 -26.10 30.19
CA THR A 466 -13.68 -25.85 28.84
C THR A 466 -12.60 -25.41 27.85
N GLU A 467 -11.54 -24.73 28.30
CA GLU A 467 -10.42 -24.31 27.45
C GLU A 467 -9.50 -25.48 27.12
N GLU A 468 -9.26 -26.36 28.10
CA GLU A 468 -8.47 -27.59 27.90
C GLU A 468 -9.21 -28.57 27.01
N ALA A 469 -10.50 -28.79 27.25
CA ALA A 469 -11.33 -29.64 26.41
C ALA A 469 -11.40 -29.14 24.96
N PHE A 470 -11.49 -27.82 24.75
CA PHE A 470 -11.47 -27.23 23.41
C PHE A 470 -10.12 -27.45 22.71
N ASP A 471 -9.01 -27.29 23.43
CA ASP A 471 -7.66 -27.50 22.90
C ASP A 471 -7.43 -28.98 22.53
N ASP A 472 -7.95 -29.94 23.32
CA ASP A 472 -7.92 -31.37 22.97
C ASP A 472 -8.73 -31.66 21.69
N ILE A 473 -9.93 -31.08 21.57
CA ILE A 473 -10.74 -31.22 20.35
C ILE A 473 -10.02 -30.63 19.13
N LEU A 474 -9.36 -29.48 19.27
CA LEU A 474 -8.59 -28.91 18.16
C LEU A 474 -7.43 -29.81 17.73
N ILE A 475 -6.75 -30.47 18.69
CA ILE A 475 -5.71 -31.46 18.39
C ILE A 475 -6.31 -32.64 17.62
N ASP A 476 -7.43 -33.19 18.10
CA ASP A 476 -8.11 -34.30 17.44
C ASP A 476 -8.55 -33.95 16.01
N ILE A 477 -9.03 -32.73 15.78
CA ILE A 477 -9.36 -32.23 14.43
C ILE A 477 -8.11 -32.13 13.56
N LEU A 478 -7.00 -31.60 14.10
CA LEU A 478 -5.75 -31.40 13.36
C LEU A 478 -5.02 -32.70 13.03
N ASP A 479 -5.16 -33.71 13.87
CA ASP A 479 -4.57 -35.04 13.68
C ASP A 479 -5.49 -35.97 12.87
N GLY A 480 -6.71 -35.52 12.52
CA GLY A 480 -7.67 -36.26 11.70
C GLY A 480 -8.48 -37.31 12.46
N SER A 481 -8.43 -37.30 13.79
CA SER A 481 -9.25 -38.16 14.66
C SER A 481 -10.75 -37.85 14.57
N ILE A 482 -11.11 -36.63 14.15
CA ILE A 482 -12.48 -36.20 13.87
C ILE A 482 -12.59 -35.89 12.37
N GLU A 483 -13.42 -36.65 11.67
CA GLU A 483 -13.66 -36.49 10.24
C GLU A 483 -14.87 -35.58 9.95
N PHE A 484 -14.78 -34.81 8.88
CA PHE A 484 -15.84 -33.92 8.40
C PHE A 484 -16.03 -34.13 6.89
N ALA A 485 -17.25 -33.92 6.38
CA ALA A 485 -17.52 -34.09 4.95
C ALA A 485 -16.78 -33.05 4.09
N ASN A 486 -16.55 -31.86 4.63
CA ASN A 486 -15.84 -30.76 3.99
C ASN A 486 -15.33 -29.74 5.03
N ASP A 487 -14.56 -28.76 4.55
CA ASP A 487 -13.94 -27.74 5.38
C ASP A 487 -14.94 -26.72 5.97
N TYR A 488 -16.10 -26.56 5.35
CA TYR A 488 -17.18 -25.69 5.83
C TYR A 488 -17.83 -26.28 7.09
N GLU A 489 -18.13 -27.58 7.08
CA GLU A 489 -18.69 -28.29 8.24
C GLU A 489 -17.69 -28.32 9.40
N ARG A 490 -16.40 -28.57 9.11
CA ARG A 490 -15.32 -28.46 10.11
C ARG A 490 -15.31 -27.07 10.75
N ALA A 491 -15.36 -26.03 9.93
CA ALA A 491 -15.36 -24.65 10.41
C ALA A 491 -16.61 -24.33 11.26
N GLN A 492 -17.81 -24.72 10.82
CA GLN A 492 -19.04 -24.55 11.60
C GLN A 492 -18.97 -25.26 12.96
N TYR A 493 -18.49 -26.50 12.98
CA TYR A 493 -18.36 -27.28 14.19
C TYR A 493 -17.48 -26.55 15.21
N ILE A 494 -16.31 -26.06 14.77
CA ILE A 494 -15.41 -25.27 15.63
C ILE A 494 -16.10 -24.00 16.12
N VAL A 495 -16.81 -23.25 15.27
CA VAL A 495 -17.52 -22.02 15.68
C VAL A 495 -18.51 -22.29 16.82
N ARG A 496 -19.23 -23.41 16.80
CA ARG A 496 -20.18 -23.78 17.87
C ARG A 496 -19.47 -24.06 19.20
N LEU A 497 -18.28 -24.68 19.17
CA LEU A 497 -17.51 -24.95 20.38
C LEU A 497 -17.02 -23.67 21.07
N LEU A 498 -16.74 -22.63 20.28
CA LEU A 498 -16.23 -21.34 20.78
C LEU A 498 -17.20 -20.58 21.67
N GLU A 499 -18.49 -20.94 21.71
CA GLU A 499 -19.46 -20.34 22.65
C GLU A 499 -19.03 -20.49 24.12
N SER A 500 -18.24 -21.51 24.43
CA SER A 500 -17.78 -21.86 25.78
C SER A 500 -16.34 -21.44 26.12
N VAL A 501 -15.66 -20.78 25.17
CA VAL A 501 -14.21 -20.52 25.21
C VAL A 501 -13.95 -19.02 25.08
N ARG A 502 -13.09 -18.46 25.94
CA ARG A 502 -12.82 -17.01 26.01
C ARG A 502 -11.33 -16.68 25.96
N TYR A 503 -10.48 -17.56 26.49
CA TYR A 503 -9.08 -17.25 26.73
C TYR A 503 -8.12 -17.95 25.76
N HIS A 504 -8.60 -18.95 25.02
CA HIS A 504 -7.82 -19.76 24.10
C HIS A 504 -7.09 -18.91 23.05
N PRO A 505 -5.80 -19.19 22.74
CA PRO A 505 -5.05 -18.50 21.70
C PRO A 505 -5.75 -18.46 20.35
N PHE A 506 -6.35 -19.59 19.94
CA PHE A 506 -7.17 -19.68 18.72
C PHE A 506 -8.36 -18.69 18.75
N PHE A 507 -9.14 -18.67 19.84
CA PHE A 507 -10.27 -17.76 19.97
C PHE A 507 -9.83 -16.29 19.95
N ARG A 508 -8.72 -15.93 20.62
CA ARG A 508 -8.22 -14.55 20.60
C ARG A 508 -7.85 -14.09 19.18
N GLN A 509 -7.24 -14.97 18.39
CA GLN A 509 -6.89 -14.67 17.00
C GLN A 509 -8.15 -14.52 16.14
N LEU A 510 -9.11 -15.43 16.30
CA LEU A 510 -10.41 -15.34 15.63
C LEU A 510 -11.15 -14.05 16.00
N ASP A 511 -11.32 -13.76 17.29
CA ASP A 511 -12.02 -12.59 17.80
C ASP A 511 -11.38 -11.29 17.29
N ALA A 512 -10.05 -11.22 17.24
CA ALA A 512 -9.35 -10.09 16.65
C ALA A 512 -9.62 -9.93 15.13
N ARG A 513 -9.75 -11.03 14.38
CA ARG A 513 -10.13 -11.00 12.95
C ARG A 513 -11.59 -10.61 12.77
N VAL A 514 -12.52 -11.27 13.46
CA VAL A 514 -13.96 -11.03 13.36
C VAL A 514 -14.34 -9.61 13.80
N LYS A 515 -13.75 -9.08 14.89
CA LYS A 515 -13.98 -7.69 15.33
C LYS A 515 -13.55 -6.65 14.29
N ARG A 516 -12.46 -6.91 13.57
CA ARG A 516 -12.02 -6.05 12.46
C ARG A 516 -13.05 -6.04 11.34
N SER A 517 -13.55 -7.22 10.96
CA SER A 517 -14.58 -7.35 9.93
C SER A 517 -15.95 -6.79 10.36
N PHE A 518 -16.34 -6.92 11.64
CA PHE A 518 -17.59 -6.36 12.17
C PHE A 518 -17.64 -4.84 12.02
N LYS A 519 -16.55 -4.20 12.44
CA LYS A 519 -16.39 -2.75 12.36
C LYS A 519 -16.54 -2.24 10.93
N PHE A 520 -16.08 -3.01 9.95
CA PHE A 520 -16.28 -2.73 8.53
C PHE A 520 -17.75 -2.80 8.14
N ILE A 521 -18.45 -3.88 8.53
CA ILE A 521 -19.86 -4.05 8.21
C ILE A 521 -20.71 -2.92 8.82
N GLU A 522 -20.44 -2.52 10.07
CA GLU A 522 -21.14 -1.38 10.69
C GLU A 522 -20.93 -0.09 9.91
N VAL A 523 -19.71 0.15 9.42
CA VAL A 523 -19.37 1.31 8.61
C VAL A 523 -20.07 1.28 7.26
N MET A 524 -20.07 0.12 6.58
CA MET A 524 -20.79 -0.09 5.32
C MET A 524 -22.29 0.15 5.50
N ARG A 525 -22.88 -0.40 6.56
CA ARG A 525 -24.28 -0.18 6.91
C ARG A 525 -24.58 1.29 7.18
N ALA A 526 -23.67 1.99 7.85
CA ALA A 526 -23.79 3.42 8.12
C ALA A 526 -23.68 4.29 6.86
N MET A 527 -23.03 3.80 5.80
CA MET A 527 -22.96 4.49 4.51
C MET A 527 -24.18 4.27 3.61
N LEU A 528 -24.86 3.12 3.73
CA LEU A 528 -26.01 2.83 2.88
C LEU A 528 -27.14 3.85 3.14
N PRO A 529 -27.77 4.39 2.07
CA PRO A 529 -28.92 5.29 2.18
C PRO A 529 -30.00 4.70 3.09
N ALA A 530 -30.71 5.55 3.84
CA ALA A 530 -31.75 5.11 4.77
C ALA A 530 -32.86 4.29 4.08
N GLU A 531 -33.12 4.57 2.81
CA GLU A 531 -34.08 3.87 1.95
C GLU A 531 -33.63 2.42 1.67
N THR A 532 -32.33 2.20 1.42
CA THR A 532 -31.75 0.85 1.24
C THR A 532 -31.73 0.05 2.54
N ARG A 533 -31.79 0.71 3.71
CA ARG A 533 -31.90 0.04 5.01
C ARG A 533 -33.30 -0.52 5.28
N GLN A 534 -34.33 -0.09 4.54
CA GLN A 534 -35.72 -0.49 4.76
C GLN A 534 -36.21 -1.60 3.80
N THR A 535 -35.54 -1.81 2.66
CA THR A 535 -36.00 -2.72 1.59
C THR A 535 -35.57 -4.19 1.72
N SER A 536 -35.26 -4.68 2.94
CA SER A 536 -34.96 -6.11 3.13
C SER A 536 -36.26 -6.94 3.07
N GLU A 537 -36.67 -7.35 1.87
CA GLU A 537 -37.74 -8.32 1.61
C GLU A 537 -37.55 -9.67 2.34
N TYR A 538 -36.36 -9.93 2.90
CA TYR A 538 -36.02 -11.13 3.66
C TYR A 538 -36.52 -11.17 5.12
N ARG A 539 -37.24 -10.16 5.62
CA ARG A 539 -37.79 -10.19 6.98
C ARG A 539 -39.29 -10.41 6.98
N THR A 540 -39.71 -11.67 6.90
CA THR A 540 -40.95 -12.10 7.56
C THR A 540 -40.80 -11.86 9.06
N PRO A 541 -41.71 -11.10 9.72
CA PRO A 541 -41.61 -10.85 11.16
C PRO A 541 -41.56 -12.16 11.95
N GLY A 542 -40.42 -12.46 12.59
CA GLY A 542 -40.27 -13.60 13.51
C GLY A 542 -39.41 -14.78 13.02
N GLN A 543 -38.87 -14.77 11.79
CA GLN A 543 -37.92 -15.79 11.34
C GLN A 543 -36.46 -15.30 11.51
N SER A 544 -35.64 -16.06 12.24
CA SER A 544 -34.20 -15.84 12.30
C SER A 544 -33.52 -16.61 11.17
N LEU A 545 -32.66 -15.95 10.39
CA LEU A 545 -31.84 -16.61 9.38
C LEU A 545 -30.59 -17.21 10.03
N GLN A 546 -30.14 -18.36 9.55
CA GLN A 546 -28.91 -19.03 9.97
C GLN A 546 -28.19 -19.62 8.75
N LEU A 547 -26.95 -20.05 8.96
CA LEU A 547 -26.23 -20.85 7.97
C LEU A 547 -26.84 -22.25 7.86
N VAL A 548 -26.87 -22.81 6.65
CA VAL A 548 -27.25 -24.21 6.44
C VAL A 548 -26.32 -25.15 7.20
N GLU A 549 -26.83 -26.25 7.73
CA GLU A 549 -26.01 -27.16 8.55
C GLU A 549 -24.93 -27.91 7.76
N SER A 550 -25.15 -28.13 6.46
CA SER A 550 -24.24 -28.85 5.58
C SER A 550 -24.27 -28.25 4.17
N LEU A 551 -23.17 -28.44 3.44
CA LEU A 551 -23.02 -28.07 2.04
C LEU A 551 -22.38 -29.24 1.29
N SER A 552 -22.55 -29.29 -0.03
CA SER A 552 -21.70 -30.16 -0.85
C SER A 552 -20.23 -29.72 -0.71
N LYS A 553 -19.28 -30.63 -0.94
CA LYS A 553 -17.86 -30.30 -0.85
C LYS A 553 -17.50 -29.12 -1.78
N ASP A 554 -17.96 -29.16 -3.03
CA ASP A 554 -17.68 -28.14 -4.02
C ASP A 554 -18.30 -26.79 -3.62
N ASP A 555 -19.53 -26.78 -3.10
CA ASP A 555 -20.19 -25.55 -2.64
C ASP A 555 -19.53 -24.98 -1.38
N GLY A 556 -19.12 -25.83 -0.44
CA GLY A 556 -18.40 -25.43 0.76
C GLY A 556 -17.05 -24.79 0.44
N ASP A 557 -16.27 -25.43 -0.43
CA ASP A 557 -14.98 -24.93 -0.88
C ASP A 557 -15.13 -23.62 -1.68
N HIS A 558 -16.14 -23.54 -2.55
CA HIS A 558 -16.44 -22.34 -3.33
C HIS A 558 -16.87 -21.16 -2.43
N LEU A 559 -17.75 -21.41 -1.46
CA LEU A 559 -18.21 -20.39 -0.51
C LEU A 559 -17.05 -19.86 0.34
N LEU A 560 -16.25 -20.76 0.95
CA LEU A 560 -15.11 -20.36 1.79
C LEU A 560 -14.09 -19.55 0.99
N ARG A 561 -13.84 -19.93 -0.27
CA ARG A 561 -12.97 -19.18 -1.18
C ARG A 561 -13.51 -17.78 -1.46
N LEU A 562 -14.79 -17.64 -1.80
CA LEU A 562 -15.40 -16.34 -2.11
C LEU A 562 -15.45 -15.42 -0.89
N VAL A 563 -15.81 -15.95 0.29
CA VAL A 563 -15.74 -15.19 1.54
C VAL A 563 -14.30 -14.80 1.84
N GLY A 564 -13.34 -15.69 1.60
CA GLY A 564 -11.92 -15.38 1.74
C GLY A 564 -11.47 -14.24 0.84
N LEU A 565 -11.87 -14.23 -0.43
CA LEU A 565 -11.60 -13.13 -1.36
C LEU A 565 -12.29 -11.84 -0.92
N HIS A 566 -13.51 -11.93 -0.40
CA HIS A 566 -14.23 -10.79 0.15
C HIS A 566 -13.52 -10.19 1.38
N MET A 567 -12.94 -11.04 2.21
CA MET A 567 -12.22 -10.65 3.43
C MET A 567 -10.76 -10.24 3.19
N GLU A 568 -10.14 -10.69 2.10
CA GLU A 568 -8.72 -10.47 1.76
C GLU A 568 -8.29 -9.00 1.80
N PRO A 569 -9.08 -8.03 1.29
CA PRO A 569 -8.68 -6.63 1.35
C PRO A 569 -8.60 -6.08 2.78
N TRP A 570 -9.13 -6.79 3.78
CA TRP A 570 -9.34 -6.25 5.14
C TRP A 570 -8.48 -6.92 6.22
N ASP A 571 -7.87 -8.07 5.91
CA ASP A 571 -6.98 -8.77 6.83
C ASP A 571 -5.66 -9.07 6.15
N ARG A 572 -4.61 -8.27 6.46
CA ARG A 572 -3.25 -8.49 5.94
C ARG A 572 -2.70 -9.89 6.26
N ASP A 573 -3.23 -10.54 7.29
CA ASP A 573 -2.82 -11.89 7.70
C ASP A 573 -3.56 -12.99 6.92
N TRP A 574 -4.55 -12.65 6.08
CA TRP A 574 -5.25 -13.58 5.20
C TRP A 574 -4.40 -13.95 3.97
N SER A 575 -3.57 -12.99 3.52
CA SER A 575 -2.75 -13.05 2.30
C SER A 575 -1.27 -12.75 2.55
N THR A 576 -0.65 -13.44 3.52
CA THR A 576 0.75 -13.85 3.30
C THR A 576 0.80 -14.89 2.19
N GLN A 577 0.43 -14.47 0.98
CA GLN A 577 0.31 -15.25 -0.26
C GLN A 577 1.59 -15.11 -1.10
N GLU A 578 2.68 -14.64 -0.48
CA GLU A 578 4.01 -14.50 -1.11
C GLU A 578 4.85 -15.79 -1.04
N SER A 579 4.24 -16.96 -0.84
CA SER A 579 4.97 -18.19 -1.08
C SER A 579 4.08 -19.24 -1.71
N ASP A 580 4.55 -19.84 -2.80
CA ASP A 580 4.09 -21.12 -3.37
C ASP A 580 4.15 -22.30 -2.37
N LYS A 581 4.35 -22.02 -1.07
CA LYS A 581 4.32 -23.04 -0.03
C LYS A 581 2.87 -23.34 0.33
N PRO A 582 2.50 -24.62 0.46
CA PRO A 582 1.19 -25.00 0.97
C PRO A 582 0.95 -24.30 2.31
N LYS A 583 -0.25 -23.73 2.47
CA LYS A 583 -0.66 -23.11 3.74
C LYS A 583 -0.56 -24.15 4.85
N ASP A 584 -0.08 -23.71 6.01
CA ASP A 584 -0.10 -24.53 7.21
C ASP A 584 -1.56 -24.92 7.58
N PRO A 585 -1.81 -26.18 7.98
CA PRO A 585 -3.16 -26.65 8.31
C PRO A 585 -3.87 -25.82 9.39
N CYS A 586 -3.15 -25.36 10.42
CA CYS A 586 -3.75 -24.54 11.48
C CYS A 586 -4.17 -23.17 10.95
N GLN A 587 -3.35 -22.57 10.07
CA GLN A 587 -3.69 -21.31 9.44
C GLN A 587 -4.89 -21.44 8.51
N SER A 588 -4.94 -22.51 7.70
CA SER A 588 -6.09 -22.80 6.83
C SER A 588 -7.37 -23.00 7.65
N MET A 589 -7.27 -23.71 8.78
CA MET A 589 -8.39 -23.90 9.69
C MET A 589 -8.86 -22.58 10.31
N LEU A 590 -7.95 -21.72 10.78
CA LEU A 590 -8.31 -20.40 11.30
C LEU A 590 -8.98 -19.53 10.23
N ASP A 591 -8.48 -19.55 9.00
CA ASP A 591 -9.08 -18.83 7.87
C ASP A 591 -10.54 -19.31 7.67
N HIS A 592 -10.77 -20.63 7.56
CA HIS A 592 -12.13 -21.16 7.35
C HIS A 592 -13.08 -20.84 8.52
N VAL A 593 -12.63 -20.98 9.76
CA VAL A 593 -13.42 -20.62 10.95
C VAL A 593 -13.75 -19.12 10.99
N THR A 594 -12.81 -18.28 10.57
CA THR A 594 -13.01 -16.83 10.45
C THR A 594 -14.05 -16.51 9.38
N ALA A 595 -14.00 -17.16 8.22
CA ALA A 595 -14.98 -16.97 7.15
C ALA A 595 -16.41 -17.34 7.60
N VAL A 596 -16.58 -18.49 8.26
CA VAL A 596 -17.88 -18.92 8.78
C VAL A 596 -18.38 -17.96 9.87
N SER A 597 -17.53 -17.58 10.81
CA SER A 597 -17.88 -16.61 11.88
C SER A 597 -18.31 -15.26 11.29
N TYR A 598 -17.62 -14.81 10.24
CA TYR A 598 -17.93 -13.60 9.52
C TYR A 598 -19.31 -13.68 8.84
N LEU A 599 -19.61 -14.78 8.14
CA LEU A 599 -20.91 -14.99 7.52
C LEU A 599 -22.06 -15.00 8.55
N MET A 600 -21.91 -15.72 9.66
CA MET A 600 -22.93 -15.76 10.72
C MET A 600 -23.25 -14.36 11.25
N MET A 601 -22.21 -13.57 11.47
CA MET A 601 -22.33 -12.19 11.92
C MET A 601 -22.97 -11.30 10.85
N LEU A 602 -22.55 -11.42 9.59
CA LEU A 602 -23.08 -10.65 8.48
C LEU A 602 -24.56 -10.95 8.24
N ILE A 603 -25.00 -12.21 8.31
CA ILE A 603 -26.41 -12.61 8.21
C ILE A 603 -27.26 -11.90 9.27
N GLY A 604 -26.74 -11.76 10.50
CA GLY A 604 -27.43 -11.04 11.57
C GLY A 604 -27.58 -9.53 11.30
N ILE A 605 -26.68 -8.94 10.53
CA ILE A 605 -26.63 -7.51 10.26
C ILE A 605 -27.37 -7.15 8.97
N ASP A 606 -27.03 -7.85 7.88
CA ASP A 606 -27.50 -7.65 6.52
C ASP A 606 -27.47 -8.99 5.74
N PRO A 607 -28.57 -9.75 5.77
CA PRO A 607 -28.63 -11.04 5.07
C PRO A 607 -28.62 -10.90 3.55
N VAL A 608 -28.99 -9.74 3.00
CA VAL A 608 -28.92 -9.49 1.55
C VAL A 608 -27.46 -9.37 1.13
N LEU A 609 -26.69 -8.58 1.88
CA LEU A 609 -25.25 -8.47 1.67
C LEU A 609 -24.58 -9.84 1.84
N ALA A 610 -24.95 -10.61 2.87
CA ALA A 610 -24.46 -11.98 3.04
C ALA A 610 -24.71 -12.82 1.78
N SER A 611 -25.96 -12.96 1.32
CA SER A 611 -26.31 -13.70 0.11
C SER A 611 -25.53 -13.21 -1.13
N SER A 612 -25.30 -11.90 -1.23
CA SER A 612 -24.61 -11.31 -2.39
C SER A 612 -23.13 -11.71 -2.51
N ILE A 613 -22.48 -12.13 -1.41
CA ILE A 613 -21.09 -12.60 -1.44
C ILE A 613 -20.96 -13.85 -2.31
N CYS A 614 -21.98 -14.71 -2.31
CA CYS A 614 -21.99 -15.94 -3.07
C CYS A 614 -23.41 -16.25 -3.58
N ASN A 615 -23.79 -15.58 -4.67
CA ASN A 615 -25.10 -15.82 -5.32
C ASN A 615 -25.24 -17.23 -5.92
N SER A 616 -24.13 -17.95 -6.09
CA SER A 616 -24.08 -19.30 -6.67
C SER A 616 -24.36 -20.42 -5.67
N VAL A 617 -24.29 -20.15 -4.35
CA VAL A 617 -24.47 -21.17 -3.30
C VAL A 617 -25.59 -20.73 -2.37
N VAL A 618 -26.55 -21.62 -2.11
CA VAL A 618 -27.61 -21.39 -1.12
C VAL A 618 -27.08 -21.83 0.25
N PHE A 619 -26.51 -20.89 1.01
CA PHE A 619 -25.90 -21.18 2.31
C PHE A 619 -26.64 -20.55 3.51
N ILE A 620 -27.78 -19.91 3.26
CA ILE A 620 -28.62 -19.26 4.29
C ILE A 620 -29.99 -19.92 4.28
N GLU A 621 -30.49 -20.29 5.45
CA GLU A 621 -31.83 -20.85 5.64
C GLU A 621 -32.59 -20.13 6.76
N ALA A 622 -33.91 -20.21 6.72
CA ALA A 622 -34.76 -19.74 7.80
C ALA A 622 -34.79 -20.80 8.92
N LYS A 623 -34.41 -20.40 10.14
CA LYS A 623 -34.53 -21.26 11.31
C LYS A 623 -36.02 -21.52 11.56
N GLY A 624 -36.43 -22.78 11.40
CA GLY A 624 -37.81 -23.21 11.60
C GLY A 624 -38.29 -22.91 13.02
N GLY A 625 -39.01 -21.81 13.21
CA GLY A 625 -39.80 -21.61 14.41
C GLY A 625 -40.95 -22.61 14.36
N ASN A 626 -40.93 -23.60 15.25
CA ASN A 626 -42.05 -24.52 15.45
C ASN A 626 -43.32 -23.65 15.58
N PRO A 627 -44.31 -23.77 14.67
CA PRO A 627 -45.48 -22.90 14.70
C PRO A 627 -46.15 -23.10 16.06
N ARG A 628 -46.12 -22.08 16.91
CA ARG A 628 -46.92 -22.10 18.14
C ARG A 628 -48.36 -22.37 17.71
N PRO A 629 -49.03 -23.40 18.24
CA PRO A 629 -50.44 -23.61 17.93
C PRO A 629 -51.18 -22.34 18.33
N ARG A 630 -51.89 -21.74 17.37
CA ARG A 630 -52.78 -20.60 17.66
C ARG A 630 -53.91 -21.15 18.54
N ASN A 631 -53.97 -20.70 19.79
CA ASN A 631 -55.16 -20.83 20.64
C ASN A 631 -56.20 -19.78 20.23
#